data_AF-A0A849Q2D6-F1
#
_entry.id   AF-A0A849Q2D6-F1
#
_cell.length_a   1.000
_cell.length_b   1.000
_cell.length_c   1.000
_cell.angle_alpha   90.00
_cell.angle_beta   90.00
_cell.angle_gamma   90.00
#
_symmetry.space_group_name_H-M   'P 1'
#
loop_
_entity.id
_entity.type
_entity.pdbx_description
1 polymer ?
#
loop_
_entity_poly.entity_id
_entity_poly.type
_entity_poly.pdbx_seq_one_letter_code
_entity_poly.pdbx_strand_id
1 'polypeptide(L)'
;MEVCSITAHSSKSIIEEILKIYSSIKDLEDEEILQDTSDHLKNVYQRLDDLITLPMDDEAAEAILNGHGFDQVLDAITRFRCLYTIRLETEHANTILTSNEPWEMLKNYSFYPNYCQLVRTEHQGAGLKANDTVVFLGSGPLPLTLILMCHQHGLK
;
A
#
# COMPACT_ATOMS: atom_id res chain seq x y z
N MET A 1 -31.94 4.16 -20.77
CA MET A 1 -32.14 3.81 -19.34
C MET A 1 -31.49 2.45 -19.14
N GLU A 2 -30.16 2.38 -19.07
CA GLU A 2 -29.45 1.08 -19.03
C GLU A 2 -28.04 1.20 -18.43
N VAL A 3 -27.82 2.20 -17.56
CA VAL A 3 -26.51 2.44 -16.90
C VAL A 3 -26.51 1.95 -15.45
N CYS A 4 -27.68 1.85 -14.79
CA CYS A 4 -27.79 1.44 -13.37
C CYS A 4 -27.50 -0.05 -13.09
N SER A 5 -27.63 -0.94 -14.07
CA SER A 5 -27.51 -2.39 -13.83
C SER A 5 -26.06 -2.87 -13.74
N ILE A 6 -25.17 -2.29 -14.56
CA ILE A 6 -23.77 -2.70 -14.67
C ILE A 6 -22.94 -2.18 -13.48
N THR A 7 -23.21 -0.95 -13.02
CA THR A 7 -22.53 -0.36 -11.85
C THR A 7 -22.93 -1.06 -10.54
N ALA A 8 -24.22 -1.38 -10.35
CA ALA A 8 -24.69 -2.05 -9.15
C ALA A 8 -24.15 -3.48 -8.99
N HIS A 9 -23.99 -4.22 -10.11
CA HIS A 9 -23.39 -5.56 -10.08
C HIS A 9 -21.90 -5.52 -9.72
N SER A 10 -21.18 -4.50 -10.18
CA SER A 10 -19.77 -4.25 -9.84
C SER A 10 -19.59 -3.92 -8.35
N SER A 11 -20.36 -2.97 -7.81
CA SER A 11 -20.24 -2.57 -6.40
C SER A 11 -20.56 -3.73 -5.44
N LYS A 12 -21.56 -4.55 -5.74
CA LYS A 12 -21.88 -5.74 -4.93
C LYS A 12 -20.74 -6.74 -4.92
N SER A 13 -20.15 -7.03 -6.08
CA SER A 13 -19.01 -7.95 -6.18
C SER A 13 -17.81 -7.45 -5.38
N ILE A 14 -17.59 -6.13 -5.36
CA ILE A 14 -16.48 -5.50 -4.62
C ILE A 14 -16.72 -5.58 -3.11
N ILE A 15 -17.94 -5.28 -2.65
CA ILE A 15 -18.32 -5.45 -1.24
C ILE A 15 -18.13 -6.91 -0.80
N GLU A 16 -18.58 -7.87 -1.60
CA GLU A 16 -18.40 -9.30 -1.31
C GLU A 16 -16.91 -9.67 -1.18
N GLU A 17 -16.05 -9.12 -2.04
CA GLU A 17 -14.61 -9.39 -1.99
C GLU A 17 -13.94 -8.75 -0.76
N ILE A 18 -14.30 -7.52 -0.43
CA ILE A 18 -13.87 -6.84 0.80
C ILE A 18 -14.25 -7.67 2.04
N LEU A 19 -15.49 -8.16 2.10
CA LEU A 19 -15.97 -8.99 3.22
C LEU A 19 -15.23 -10.35 3.31
N LYS A 20 -14.86 -10.95 2.18
CA LYS A 20 -14.03 -12.17 2.18
C LYS A 20 -12.63 -11.88 2.70
N ILE A 21 -12.00 -10.77 2.29
CA ILE A 21 -10.71 -10.35 2.82
C ILE A 21 -10.82 -10.16 4.33
N TYR A 22 -11.79 -9.38 4.79
CA TYR A 22 -12.07 -9.16 6.21
C TYR A 22 -12.21 -10.48 6.98
N SER A 23 -13.02 -11.42 6.48
CA SER A 23 -13.21 -12.71 7.14
C SER A 23 -11.93 -13.53 7.28
N SER A 24 -10.93 -13.30 6.41
CA SER A 24 -9.63 -13.99 6.43
C SER A 24 -8.64 -13.39 7.42
N ILE A 25 -8.85 -12.13 7.85
CA ILE A 25 -7.86 -11.36 8.63
C ILE A 25 -8.36 -10.91 10.00
N LYS A 26 -9.67 -10.90 10.23
CA LYS A 26 -10.29 -10.27 11.42
C LYS A 26 -9.85 -10.87 12.77
N ASP A 27 -9.49 -12.15 12.78
CA ASP A 27 -9.12 -12.90 13.99
C ASP A 27 -7.59 -13.06 14.12
N LEU A 28 -6.80 -12.44 13.22
CA LEU A 28 -5.34 -12.49 13.26
C LEU A 28 -4.79 -11.45 14.23
N GLU A 29 -3.86 -11.86 15.07
CA GLU A 29 -3.06 -11.00 15.94
C GLU A 29 -1.93 -10.30 15.16
N ASP A 30 -1.39 -9.21 15.71
CA ASP A 30 -0.37 -8.39 15.03
C ASP A 30 0.87 -9.23 14.69
N GLU A 31 1.31 -10.05 15.65
CA GLU A 31 2.49 -10.90 15.50
C GLU A 31 2.30 -11.98 14.42
N GLU A 32 1.08 -12.50 14.28
CA GLU A 32 0.77 -13.48 13.23
C GLU A 32 0.93 -12.84 11.84
N ILE A 33 0.54 -11.58 11.67
CA ILE A 33 0.70 -10.88 10.40
C ILE A 33 2.19 -10.55 10.13
N LEU A 34 2.91 -10.10 11.16
CA LEU A 34 4.31 -9.68 11.06
C LEU A 34 5.29 -10.84 10.86
N GLN A 35 5.01 -12.02 11.44
CA GLN A 35 5.90 -13.19 11.38
C GLN A 35 5.44 -14.28 10.42
N ASP A 36 4.25 -14.15 9.81
CA ASP A 36 3.76 -15.15 8.87
C ASP A 36 4.81 -15.41 7.78
N THR A 37 4.95 -16.67 7.38
CA THR A 37 5.80 -17.07 6.24
C THR A 37 5.00 -17.85 5.21
N SER A 38 3.67 -17.87 5.35
CA SER A 38 2.80 -18.60 4.45
C SER A 38 2.46 -17.78 3.21
N ASP A 39 2.15 -18.47 2.12
CA ASP A 39 1.59 -17.81 0.93
C ASP A 39 0.14 -17.33 1.16
N HIS A 40 -0.50 -17.68 2.29
CA HIS A 40 -1.90 -17.33 2.53
C HIS A 40 -2.09 -15.82 2.67
N LEU A 41 -1.35 -15.17 3.58
CA LEU A 41 -1.47 -13.72 3.77
C LEU A 41 -0.97 -12.94 2.56
N LYS A 42 0.03 -13.47 1.85
CA LYS A 42 0.46 -12.94 0.56
C LYS A 42 -0.67 -12.91 -0.46
N ASN A 43 -1.44 -13.99 -0.58
CA ASN A 43 -2.59 -14.04 -1.48
C ASN A 43 -3.72 -13.09 -1.04
N VAL A 44 -3.96 -12.96 0.27
CA VAL A 44 -4.93 -11.99 0.80
C VAL A 44 -4.49 -10.55 0.50
N TYR A 45 -3.20 -10.25 0.69
CA TYR A 45 -2.63 -8.93 0.38
C TYR A 45 -2.70 -8.62 -1.12
N GLN A 46 -2.40 -9.59 -1.99
CA GLN A 46 -2.53 -9.39 -3.44
C GLN A 46 -3.97 -9.10 -3.85
N ARG A 47 -4.96 -9.81 -3.29
CA ARG A 47 -6.38 -9.53 -3.56
C ARG A 47 -6.78 -8.12 -3.11
N LEU A 48 -6.22 -7.63 -2.00
CA LEU A 48 -6.42 -6.26 -1.56
C LEU A 48 -5.76 -5.25 -2.52
N ASP A 49 -4.54 -5.53 -2.98
CA ASP A 49 -3.82 -4.69 -3.96
C ASP A 49 -4.56 -4.63 -5.31
N ASP A 50 -5.13 -5.75 -5.75
CA ASP A 50 -5.97 -5.81 -6.95
C ASP A 50 -7.24 -4.97 -6.77
N LEU A 51 -7.87 -4.97 -5.59
CA LEU A 51 -9.06 -4.16 -5.31
C LEU A 51 -8.78 -2.66 -5.36
N ILE A 52 -7.67 -2.19 -4.77
CA ILE A 52 -7.35 -0.75 -4.73
C ILE A 52 -6.92 -0.18 -6.08
N THR A 53 -6.58 -1.05 -7.04
CA THR A 53 -6.20 -0.66 -8.40
C THR A 53 -7.37 -0.74 -9.40
N LEU A 54 -8.56 -1.18 -8.94
CA LEU A 54 -9.75 -1.20 -9.79
C LEU A 54 -10.14 0.22 -10.21
N PRO A 55 -10.43 0.45 -11.51
CA PRO A 55 -10.94 1.73 -11.97
C PRO A 55 -12.36 1.92 -11.42
N MET A 56 -12.49 2.78 -10.42
CA MET A 56 -13.75 3.15 -9.80
C MET A 56 -13.85 4.67 -9.68
N ASP A 57 -15.07 5.15 -9.82
CA ASP A 57 -15.49 6.52 -9.56
C ASP A 57 -15.46 6.84 -8.05
N ASP A 58 -15.02 8.04 -7.67
CA ASP A 58 -14.82 8.42 -6.27
C ASP A 58 -16.13 8.37 -5.47
N GLU A 59 -17.24 8.83 -6.06
CA GLU A 59 -18.56 8.79 -5.43
C GLU A 59 -19.03 7.35 -5.22
N ALA A 60 -18.76 6.45 -6.16
CA ALA A 60 -19.07 5.02 -6.02
C ALA A 60 -18.22 4.36 -4.92
N ALA A 61 -16.94 4.71 -4.81
CA ALA A 61 -16.05 4.21 -3.76
C ALA A 61 -16.50 4.70 -2.38
N GLU A 62 -16.80 5.99 -2.27
CA GLU A 62 -17.27 6.61 -1.03
C GLU A 62 -18.63 6.02 -0.58
N ALA A 63 -19.54 5.74 -1.52
CA ALA A 63 -20.81 5.09 -1.21
C ALA A 63 -20.64 3.66 -0.64
N ILE A 64 -19.62 2.92 -1.09
CA ILE A 64 -19.27 1.60 -0.53
C ILE A 64 -18.71 1.76 0.89
N LEU A 65 -17.76 2.67 1.08
CA LEU A 65 -17.06 2.87 2.35
C LEU A 65 -17.99 3.41 3.44
N ASN A 66 -18.94 4.28 3.07
CA ASN A 66 -19.95 4.83 3.99
C ASN A 66 -21.15 3.88 4.23
N GLY A 67 -21.08 2.65 3.74
CA GLY A 67 -22.09 1.63 4.01
C GLY A 67 -22.19 1.31 5.51
N HIS A 68 -23.41 1.07 6.00
CA HIS A 68 -23.60 0.76 7.42
C HIS A 68 -22.82 -0.51 7.85
N GLY A 69 -21.97 -0.37 8.87
CA GLY A 69 -21.19 -1.48 9.44
C GLY A 69 -19.83 -1.72 8.77
N PHE A 70 -19.40 -0.83 7.88
CA PHE A 70 -18.09 -0.93 7.24
C PHE A 70 -16.91 -0.44 8.11
N ASP A 71 -17.17 0.32 9.18
CA ASP A 71 -16.10 0.88 10.02
C ASP A 71 -15.15 -0.22 10.55
N GLN A 72 -15.70 -1.28 11.15
CA GLN A 72 -14.90 -2.39 11.68
C GLN A 72 -14.16 -3.16 10.58
N VAL A 73 -14.78 -3.26 9.40
CA VAL A 73 -14.19 -3.91 8.23
C VAL A 73 -12.98 -3.10 7.74
N LEU A 74 -13.14 -1.79 7.64
CA LEU A 74 -12.12 -0.86 7.20
C LEU A 74 -10.96 -0.77 8.20
N ASP A 75 -11.25 -0.76 9.50
CA ASP A 75 -10.23 -0.77 10.56
C ASP A 75 -9.36 -2.04 10.47
N ALA A 76 -9.98 -3.21 10.34
CA ALA A 76 -9.28 -4.48 10.23
C ALA A 76 -8.43 -4.54 8.95
N ILE A 77 -8.96 -4.10 7.80
CA ILE A 77 -8.23 -4.06 6.53
C ILE A 77 -7.07 -3.07 6.59
N THR A 78 -7.28 -1.89 7.18
CA THR A 78 -6.24 -0.87 7.33
C THR A 78 -5.12 -1.37 8.22
N ARG A 79 -5.46 -1.98 9.36
CA ARG A 79 -4.49 -2.62 10.27
C ARG A 79 -3.68 -3.68 9.54
N PHE A 80 -4.35 -4.62 8.85
CA PHE A 80 -3.69 -5.67 8.09
C PHE A 80 -2.75 -5.10 7.02
N ARG A 81 -3.21 -4.14 6.22
CA ARG A 81 -2.41 -3.49 5.18
C ARG A 81 -1.16 -2.81 5.75
N CYS A 82 -1.30 -2.11 6.88
CA CYS A 82 -0.18 -1.46 7.55
C CYS A 82 0.87 -2.48 8.02
N LEU A 83 0.44 -3.50 8.78
CA LEU A 83 1.35 -4.51 9.34
C LEU A 83 2.03 -5.33 8.24
N TYR A 84 1.27 -5.72 7.21
CA TYR A 84 1.83 -6.48 6.09
C TYR A 84 2.84 -5.65 5.28
N THR A 85 2.57 -4.35 5.07
CA THR A 85 3.54 -3.43 4.45
C THR A 85 4.81 -3.30 5.30
N ILE A 86 4.69 -3.14 6.62
CA ILE A 86 5.85 -3.08 7.54
C ILE A 86 6.70 -4.34 7.42
N ARG A 87 6.06 -5.51 7.35
CA ARG A 87 6.75 -6.78 7.14
C ARG A 87 7.49 -6.80 5.80
N LEU A 88 6.83 -6.46 4.70
CA LEU A 88 7.47 -6.41 3.37
C LEU A 88 8.67 -5.46 3.34
N GLU A 89 8.53 -4.27 3.93
CA GLU A 89 9.62 -3.30 4.03
C GLU A 89 10.78 -3.84 4.87
N THR A 90 10.49 -4.52 5.98
CA THR A 90 11.51 -5.12 6.85
C THR A 90 12.27 -6.23 6.13
N GLU A 91 11.56 -7.17 5.50
CA GLU A 91 12.16 -8.27 4.73
C GLU A 91 13.06 -7.73 3.61
N HIS A 92 12.57 -6.73 2.89
CA HIS A 92 13.31 -6.13 1.79
C HIS A 92 14.52 -5.31 2.27
N ALA A 93 14.39 -4.54 3.36
CA ALA A 93 15.49 -3.83 3.99
C ALA A 93 16.62 -4.79 4.42
N ASN A 94 16.27 -5.91 5.05
CA ASN A 94 17.24 -6.94 5.43
C ASN A 94 17.95 -7.56 4.21
N THR A 95 17.23 -7.73 3.11
CA THR A 95 17.80 -8.21 1.85
C THR A 95 18.80 -7.20 1.26
N ILE A 96 18.50 -5.90 1.31
CA ILE A 96 19.44 -4.84 0.88
C ILE A 96 20.69 -4.84 1.75
N LEU A 97 20.54 -4.88 3.07
CA LEU A 97 21.63 -4.81 4.04
C LEU A 97 22.62 -5.99 3.93
N THR A 98 22.15 -7.14 3.44
CA THR A 98 22.96 -8.35 3.27
C THR A 98 23.51 -8.54 1.85
N SER A 99 23.12 -7.67 0.91
CA SER A 99 23.52 -7.77 -0.50
C SER A 99 24.86 -7.09 -0.79
N ASN A 100 25.62 -7.67 -1.72
CA ASN A 100 26.79 -7.00 -2.33
C ASN A 100 26.39 -5.91 -3.34
N GLU A 101 25.14 -5.94 -3.81
CA GLU A 101 24.58 -5.01 -4.81
C GLU A 101 23.30 -4.35 -4.24
N PRO A 102 23.41 -3.47 -3.22
CA PRO A 102 22.26 -2.95 -2.48
C PRO A 102 21.32 -2.09 -3.33
N TRP A 103 21.85 -1.36 -4.33
CA TRP A 103 21.03 -0.56 -5.24
C TRP A 103 20.18 -1.41 -6.18
N GLU A 104 20.72 -2.53 -6.65
CA GLU A 104 19.95 -3.45 -7.49
C GLU A 104 18.88 -4.15 -6.64
N MET A 105 19.18 -4.50 -5.40
CA MET A 105 18.16 -5.03 -4.49
C MET A 105 17.06 -4.01 -4.21
N LEU A 106 17.40 -2.74 -3.92
CA LEU A 106 16.42 -1.67 -3.70
C LEU A 106 15.43 -1.53 -4.87
N LYS A 107 15.92 -1.60 -6.11
CA LYS A 107 15.10 -1.49 -7.33
C LYS A 107 14.16 -2.69 -7.52
N ASN A 108 14.45 -3.83 -6.90
CA ASN A 108 13.63 -5.03 -6.97
C ASN A 108 12.42 -5.00 -6.02
N TYR A 109 12.28 -3.96 -5.17
CA TYR A 109 11.08 -3.79 -4.38
C TYR A 109 9.86 -3.61 -5.29
N SER A 110 8.80 -4.39 -5.08
CA SER A 110 7.63 -4.42 -5.97
C SER A 110 6.99 -3.05 -6.19
N PHE A 111 7.03 -2.18 -5.17
CA PHE A 111 6.47 -0.83 -5.25
C PHE A 111 7.47 0.25 -5.66
N TYR A 112 8.73 -0.09 -5.97
CA TYR A 112 9.77 0.89 -6.34
C TYR A 112 9.34 1.87 -7.45
N PRO A 113 8.68 1.44 -8.55
CA PRO A 113 8.19 2.37 -9.57
C PRO A 113 7.16 3.38 -9.04
N ASN A 114 6.26 2.93 -8.14
CA ASN A 114 5.25 3.79 -7.52
C ASN A 114 5.92 4.88 -6.67
N TYR A 115 6.95 4.52 -5.91
CA TYR A 115 7.74 5.46 -5.12
C TYR A 115 8.49 6.48 -6.00
N CYS A 116 9.05 6.06 -7.13
CA CYS A 116 9.68 6.99 -8.07
C CYS A 116 8.67 8.02 -8.63
N GLN A 117 7.47 7.57 -8.98
CA GLN A 117 6.41 8.46 -9.44
C GLN A 117 5.93 9.41 -8.33
N LEU A 118 5.76 8.90 -7.11
CA LEU A 118 5.35 9.68 -5.94
C LEU A 118 6.35 10.80 -5.66
N VAL A 119 7.63 10.46 -5.51
CA VAL A 119 8.70 11.41 -5.21
C VAL A 119 8.80 12.50 -6.28
N ARG A 120 8.69 12.14 -7.57
CA ARG A 120 8.65 13.13 -8.65
C ARG A 120 7.46 14.09 -8.51
N THR A 121 6.28 13.55 -8.16
CA THR A 121 5.05 14.34 -8.03
C THR A 121 5.15 15.28 -6.83
N GLU A 122 5.63 14.80 -5.68
CA GLU A 122 5.80 15.61 -4.46
C GLU A 122 6.88 16.69 -4.64
N HIS A 123 8.03 16.34 -5.24
CA HIS A 123 9.08 17.30 -5.56
C HIS A 123 8.57 18.45 -6.44
N GLN A 124 7.81 18.12 -7.48
CA GLN A 124 7.22 19.11 -8.39
C GLN A 124 6.13 19.94 -7.70
N GLY A 125 5.21 19.28 -7.00
CA GLY A 125 4.07 19.93 -6.35
C GLY A 125 4.48 20.90 -5.24
N ALA A 126 5.51 20.55 -4.47
CA ALA A 126 6.05 21.40 -3.41
C ALA A 126 7.11 22.42 -3.91
N GLY A 127 7.52 22.34 -5.18
CA GLY A 127 8.52 23.24 -5.75
C GLY A 127 9.90 23.11 -5.11
N LEU A 128 10.25 21.90 -4.64
CA LEU A 128 11.52 21.61 -3.98
C LEU A 128 12.69 21.78 -4.94
N LYS A 129 13.85 22.11 -4.37
CA LYS A 129 15.11 22.31 -5.09
C LYS A 129 16.23 21.52 -4.44
N ALA A 130 17.24 21.19 -5.23
CA ALA A 130 18.44 20.56 -4.72
C ALA A 130 19.04 21.37 -3.55
N ASN A 131 19.46 20.66 -2.50
CA ASN A 131 19.92 21.17 -1.20
C ASN A 131 18.85 21.72 -0.26
N ASP A 132 17.56 21.72 -0.62
CA ASP A 132 16.52 21.96 0.36
C ASP A 132 16.56 20.88 1.44
N THR A 133 16.34 21.28 2.69
CA THR A 133 16.29 20.36 3.82
C THR A 133 14.88 19.87 4.03
N VAL A 134 14.70 18.55 4.09
CA VAL A 134 13.40 17.92 4.29
C VAL A 134 13.38 17.07 5.56
N VAL A 135 12.23 17.06 6.23
CA VAL A 135 11.96 16.14 7.33
C VAL A 135 10.84 15.22 6.89
N PHE A 136 11.11 13.92 6.89
CA PHE A 136 10.12 12.89 6.60
C PHE A 136 9.67 12.23 7.90
N LEU A 137 8.37 12.32 8.21
CA LEU A 137 7.80 11.74 9.42
C LEU A 137 7.16 10.39 9.10
N GLY A 138 7.68 9.32 9.73
CA GLY A 138 7.17 7.95 9.54
C GLY A 138 7.75 7.25 8.31
N SER A 139 9.06 7.02 8.30
CA SER A 139 9.77 6.45 7.15
C SER A 139 9.67 4.93 6.98
N GLY A 140 9.18 4.23 8.01
CA GLY A 140 9.15 2.78 8.04
C GLY A 140 10.55 2.13 8.05
N PRO A 141 10.61 0.79 8.00
CA PRO A 141 11.86 0.02 7.91
C PRO A 141 12.65 0.30 6.62
N LEU A 142 11.97 0.63 5.52
CA LEU A 142 12.57 0.90 4.23
C LEU A 142 12.25 2.33 3.78
N PRO A 143 13.09 3.33 4.11
CA PRO A 143 12.79 4.76 3.92
C PRO A 143 12.92 5.21 2.44
N LEU A 144 12.18 4.56 1.54
CA LEU A 144 12.28 4.70 0.08
C LEU A 144 12.07 6.12 -0.39
N THR A 145 11.03 6.80 0.09
CA THR A 145 10.73 8.18 -0.30
C THR A 145 11.94 9.08 -0.02
N LEU A 146 12.51 9.01 1.18
CA LEU A 146 13.66 9.82 1.57
C LEU A 146 14.92 9.45 0.78
N ILE A 147 15.20 8.15 0.61
CA ILE A 147 16.32 7.68 -0.22
C ILE A 147 16.23 8.25 -1.63
N LEU A 148 15.06 8.16 -2.26
CA LEU A 148 14.84 8.62 -3.62
C LEU A 148 14.85 10.16 -3.73
N MET A 149 14.29 10.87 -2.75
CA MET A 149 14.37 12.33 -2.66
C MET A 149 15.83 12.81 -2.64
N CYS A 150 16.67 12.20 -1.80
CA CYS A 150 18.11 12.52 -1.76
C CYS A 150 18.82 12.09 -3.06
N HIS A 151 18.58 10.86 -3.53
CA HIS A 151 19.30 10.29 -4.66
C HIS A 151 18.95 10.92 -6.02
N GLN A 152 17.66 11.14 -6.28
CA GLN A 152 17.16 11.63 -7.58
C GLN A 152 17.11 13.15 -7.66
N HIS A 153 16.93 13.84 -6.52
CA HIS A 153 16.69 15.29 -6.49
C HIS A 153 17.71 16.08 -5.66
N GLY A 154 18.66 15.42 -5.00
CA GLY A 154 19.73 16.09 -4.26
C GLY A 154 19.24 16.83 -3.01
N LEU A 155 18.14 16.36 -2.41
CA LEU A 155 17.62 16.89 -1.14
C LEU A 155 18.49 16.45 0.06
N LYS A 156 18.40 17.20 1.17
CA LYS A 156 19.18 16.99 2.39
C LYS A 156 18.31 16.71 3.61
#